data_AF-A0A3N5YSP7-F1
#
_entry.id   AF-A0A3N5YSP7-F1
#
_cell.length_a   1.000
_cell.length_b   1.000
_cell.length_c   1.000
_cell.angle_alpha   90.00
_cell.angle_beta   90.00
_cell.angle_gamma   90.00
#
_symmetry.space_group_name_H-M   'P 1'
#
loop_
_entity.id
_entity.type
_entity.pdbx_description
1 polymer ?
#
loop_
_entity_poly.entity_id
_entity_poly.type
_entity_poly.pdbx_seq_one_letter_code
_entity_poly.pdbx_strand_id
1 'polypeptide(L)'
;MLEKDKLRKADVFSGAAVFLFGLWVLSQALRMPMKDSWGGVMNVWYVSPALMPLFIGAVIMLLGVLLCRMGLKTVGLDAFKETLGFLVSADMRRILKSDTCVRFYAIAALFLTLVYINLPRIDFFLCAVLF
;
A
#
# COMPACT_ATOMS: atom_id res chain seq x y z
N MET A 1 -5.51 13.60 23.08
CA MET A 1 -4.41 13.62 22.09
C MET A 1 -3.56 12.38 22.33
N LEU A 2 -3.23 11.59 21.30
CA LEU A 2 -2.33 10.45 21.46
C LEU A 2 -0.96 10.94 21.97
N GLU A 3 -0.34 10.18 22.87
CA GLU A 3 1.01 10.46 23.35
C GLU A 3 2.00 10.47 22.17
N LYS A 4 2.87 11.49 22.11
CA LYS A 4 3.82 11.68 21.00
C LYS A 4 4.67 10.45 20.74
N ASP A 5 5.04 9.69 21.77
CA ASP A 5 5.83 8.48 21.62
C ASP A 5 5.07 7.34 20.93
N LYS A 6 3.76 7.20 21.20
CA LYS A 6 2.90 6.23 20.51
C LYS A 6 2.71 6.58 19.04
N LEU A 7 2.59 7.87 18.71
CA LEU A 7 2.55 8.35 17.32
C LEU A 7 3.86 8.04 16.57
N ARG A 8 5.01 8.22 17.22
CA ARG A 8 6.31 7.94 16.61
C ARG A 8 6.57 6.44 16.39
N LYS A 9 6.05 5.56 17.26
CA LYS A 9 6.05 4.09 17.02
C LYS A 9 5.23 3.75 15.77
N ALA A 10 4.08 4.40 15.59
CA ALA A 10 3.25 4.21 14.41
C ALA A 10 3.91 4.72 13.12
N ASP A 11 4.72 5.79 13.19
CA ASP A 11 5.48 6.32 12.04
C ASP A 11 6.50 5.31 11.48
N VAL A 12 7.12 4.49 12.33
CA VAL A 12 8.07 3.46 11.85
C VAL A 12 7.33 2.36 11.09
N PHE A 13 6.20 1.91 11.62
CA PHE A 13 5.44 0.84 10.98
C PHE A 13 4.75 1.32 9.69
N SER A 14 4.12 2.49 9.74
CA SER A 14 3.50 3.10 8.55
C SER A 14 4.55 3.44 7.50
N GLY A 15 5.71 3.98 7.90
CA GLY A 15 6.84 4.22 7.01
C GLY A 15 7.35 2.94 6.35
N ALA A 16 7.44 1.83 7.09
CA ALA A 16 7.87 0.54 6.54
C ALA A 16 6.84 -0.02 5.56
N ALA A 17 5.55 0.05 5.89
CA ALA A 17 4.48 -0.36 4.99
C ALA A 17 4.45 0.47 3.70
N VAL A 18 4.58 1.80 3.82
CA VAL A 18 4.64 2.73 2.68
C VAL A 18 5.89 2.47 1.82
N PHE A 19 7.04 2.21 2.44
CA PHE A 19 8.27 1.85 1.72
C PHE A 19 8.09 0.57 0.90
N LEU A 20 7.58 -0.49 1.52
CA LEU A 20 7.34 -1.77 0.86
C LEU A 20 6.31 -1.64 -0.27
N PHE A 21 5.27 -0.83 -0.06
CA PHE A 21 4.28 -0.53 -1.09
C PHE A 21 4.93 0.20 -2.29
N GLY A 22 5.75 1.23 -2.04
CA GLY A 22 6.50 1.91 -3.09
C GLY A 22 7.43 0.97 -3.85
N LEU A 23 8.13 0.07 -3.14
CA LEU A 23 8.99 -0.95 -3.74
C LEU A 23 8.18 -1.92 -4.63
N TRP A 24 6.99 -2.33 -4.19
CA TRP A 24 6.09 -3.16 -4.99
C TRP A 24 5.60 -2.44 -6.26
N VAL A 25 5.21 -1.16 -6.15
CA VAL A 25 4.84 -0.33 -7.32
C VAL A 25 5.99 -0.24 -8.32
N LEU A 26 7.21 0.02 -7.85
CA LEU A 26 8.40 0.04 -8.70
C LEU A 26 8.62 -1.32 -9.38
N SER A 27 8.45 -2.43 -8.65
CA SER A 27 8.57 -3.77 -9.21
C SER A 27 7.57 -4.04 -10.34
N GLN A 28 6.32 -3.57 -10.21
CA GLN A 28 5.33 -3.68 -11.28
C GLN A 28 5.66 -2.75 -12.45
N ALA A 29 6.08 -1.52 -12.17
CA ALA A 29 6.42 -0.53 -13.19
C ALA A 29 7.61 -0.96 -14.05
N LEU A 30 8.60 -1.64 -13.47
CA LEU A 30 9.75 -2.19 -14.20
C LEU A 30 9.37 -3.30 -15.19
N ARG A 31 8.19 -3.92 -15.05
CA ARG A 31 7.67 -4.93 -16.00
C ARG A 31 6.94 -4.29 -17.19
N MET A 32 6.72 -2.98 -17.16
CA MET A 32 6.02 -2.26 -18.23
C MET A 32 7.00 -1.85 -19.34
N PRO A 33 6.56 -1.86 -20.61
CA PRO A 33 7.41 -1.45 -21.72
C PRO A 33 7.78 0.03 -21.62
N MET A 34 9.08 0.33 -21.68
CA MET A 34 9.58 1.72 -21.63
C MET A 34 9.47 2.46 -22.97
N LYS A 35 9.27 1.72 -24.07
CA LYS A 35 9.08 2.22 -25.42
C LYS A 35 8.03 1.35 -26.07
N ASP A 36 7.06 1.98 -26.72
CA ASP A 36 6.04 1.29 -27.51
C ASP A 36 5.87 2.05 -28.83
N SER A 37 5.47 1.36 -29.91
CA SER A 37 5.20 2.02 -31.20
C SER A 37 3.69 2.11 -31.37
N TRP A 38 3.15 3.33 -31.37
CA TRP A 38 1.72 3.55 -31.61
C TRP A 38 1.56 4.29 -32.93
N GLY A 39 0.87 3.67 -33.90
CA GLY A 39 0.61 4.30 -35.22
C GLY A 39 1.86 4.52 -36.10
N GLY A 40 2.92 3.72 -35.96
CA GLY A 40 4.14 3.85 -36.76
C GLY A 40 5.12 4.94 -36.27
N VAL A 41 4.78 5.64 -35.18
CA VAL A 41 5.68 6.57 -34.49
C VAL A 41 6.21 5.87 -33.23
N MET A 42 7.54 5.88 -33.07
CA MET A 42 8.17 5.37 -31.86
C MET A 42 7.82 6.31 -30.69
N ASN A 43 7.08 5.84 -29.69
CA ASN A 43 6.84 6.65 -28.51
C ASN A 43 8.14 6.83 -27.74
N VAL A 44 8.45 8.10 -27.48
CA VAL A 44 9.60 8.53 -26.69
C VAL A 44 9.36 8.20 -25.22
N TRP A 45 10.44 8.06 -24.46
CA TRP A 45 10.43 7.63 -23.06
C TRP A 45 9.45 8.41 -22.15
N TYR A 46 9.12 9.67 -22.45
CA TYR A 46 8.16 10.48 -21.66
C TYR A 46 6.68 10.14 -21.89
N VAL A 47 6.36 9.35 -22.93
CA VAL A 47 5.03 8.77 -23.17
C VAL A 47 4.95 7.33 -22.65
N SER A 48 6.03 6.85 -21.99
CA SER A 48 6.09 5.51 -21.45
C SER A 48 5.02 5.32 -20.37
N PRO A 49 4.16 4.29 -20.50
CA PRO A 49 3.19 3.92 -19.46
C PRO A 49 3.85 3.67 -18.10
N ALA A 50 5.13 3.29 -18.07
CA ALA A 50 5.90 2.99 -16.88
C ALA A 50 6.36 4.24 -16.10
N LEU A 51 6.47 5.40 -16.76
CA LEU A 51 7.20 6.54 -16.21
C LEU A 51 6.51 7.15 -14.99
N MET A 52 5.19 7.30 -15.06
CA MET A 52 4.38 7.80 -13.94
C MET A 52 4.38 6.83 -12.75
N PRO A 53 4.12 5.52 -12.92
CA PRO A 53 4.29 4.53 -11.85
C PRO A 53 5.69 4.52 -11.24
N LEU A 54 6.75 4.65 -12.03
CA LEU A 54 8.12 4.73 -11.54
C LEU A 54 8.34 5.96 -10.66
N PHE A 55 7.89 7.13 -11.12
CA PHE A 55 8.04 8.38 -10.36
C PHE A 55 7.27 8.33 -9.04
N ILE A 56 6.00 7.94 -9.08
CA ILE A 56 5.15 7.85 -7.88
C ILE A 56 5.71 6.80 -6.92
N GLY A 57 6.08 5.62 -7.43
CA GLY A 57 6.69 4.55 -6.63
C GLY A 57 7.96 5.01 -5.93
N ALA A 58 8.83 5.77 -6.63
CA ALA A 58 10.07 6.31 -6.06
C ALA A 58 9.80 7.34 -4.96
N VAL A 59 8.85 8.27 -5.16
CA VAL A 59 8.47 9.26 -4.14
C VAL A 59 7.86 8.58 -2.91
N ILE A 60 6.95 7.62 -3.10
CA ILE A 60 6.35 6.84 -2.01
C ILE A 60 7.44 6.11 -1.23
N MET A 61 8.34 5.43 -1.92
CA MET A 61 9.46 4.71 -1.30
C MET A 61 10.32 5.67 -0.47
N LEU A 62 10.68 6.84 -1.01
CA LEU A 62 11.47 7.85 -0.31
C LEU A 62 10.76 8.38 0.94
N LEU A 63 9.46 8.68 0.86
CA LEU A 63 8.65 9.11 2.00
C LEU A 63 8.61 8.04 3.09
N GLY A 64 8.46 6.76 2.71
CA GLY A 64 8.52 5.63 3.62
C GLY A 64 9.87 5.55 4.37
N VAL A 65 10.99 5.75 3.66
CA VAL A 65 12.32 5.80 4.28
C VAL A 65 12.43 6.97 5.28
N LEU A 66 11.95 8.16 4.91
CA LEU A 66 12.01 9.34 5.77
C LEU A 66 11.19 9.16 7.05
N LEU A 67 9.97 8.61 6.93
CA LEU A 67 9.10 8.28 8.07
C LEU A 67 9.78 7.26 9.00
N CYS A 68 10.31 6.17 8.44
CA CYS A 68 11.07 5.18 9.20
C CYS A 68 12.27 5.79 9.91
N ARG A 69 13.07 6.62 9.22
CA ARG A 69 14.23 7.30 9.81
C ARG A 69 13.84 8.23 10.94
N MET A 70 12.77 9.01 10.78
CA MET A 70 12.28 9.93 11.81
C MET A 70 11.76 9.18 13.04
N GLY A 71 10.99 8.11 12.82
CA GLY A 71 10.50 7.26 13.91
C GLY A 71 11.64 6.55 14.64
N LEU A 72 12.59 5.93 13.92
CA LEU A 72 13.75 5.25 14.52
C LEU A 72 14.67 6.20 15.30
N LYS A 73 14.89 7.42 14.79
CA LYS A 73 15.67 8.44 15.53
C LYS A 73 15.02 8.87 16.84
N THR A 74 13.69 8.81 16.92
CA THR A 74 12.94 9.31 18.08
C THR A 74 12.68 8.22 19.11
N VAL A 75 12.40 6.99 18.68
CA VAL A 75 11.99 5.88 19.58
C VAL A 75 13.10 4.84 19.82
N GLY A 76 14.18 4.88 19.03
CA GLY A 76 15.31 3.93 19.15
C GLY A 76 15.01 2.52 18.60
N LEU A 77 16.04 1.68 18.53
CA LEU A 77 15.95 0.31 18.02
C LEU A 77 15.20 -0.65 18.96
N ASP A 78 15.16 -0.35 20.26
CA ASP A 78 14.51 -1.22 21.26
C ASP A 78 12.99 -1.18 21.14
N ALA A 79 12.41 0.01 20.89
CA ALA A 79 10.99 0.12 20.61
C ALA A 79 10.59 -0.51 19.28
N PHE A 80 11.48 -0.57 18.29
CA PHE A 80 11.22 -1.30 17.06
C PHE A 80 11.03 -2.79 17.34
N LYS A 81 11.90 -3.40 18.15
CA LYS A 81 11.77 -4.81 18.57
C LYS A 81 10.49 -5.05 19.38
N GLU A 82 10.18 -4.17 20.31
CA GLU A 82 8.96 -4.25 21.13
C GLU A 82 7.70 -4.16 20.26
N THR A 83 7.68 -3.26 19.28
CA THR A 83 6.56 -3.08 18.35
C THR A 83 6.44 -4.26 17.38
N LEU A 84 7.57 -4.84 16.93
CA LEU A 84 7.58 -6.06 16.11
C LEU A 84 7.04 -7.26 16.91
N GLY A 85 7.41 -7.35 18.20
CA GLY A 85 6.84 -8.31 19.13
C GLY A 85 5.33 -8.12 19.31
N PHE A 86 4.87 -6.88 19.44
CA PHE A 86 3.44 -6.56 19.50
C PHE A 86 2.71 -6.93 18.19
N LEU A 87 3.31 -6.69 17.02
CA LEU A 87 2.73 -7.02 15.72
C LEU A 87 2.46 -8.52 15.55
N VAL A 88 3.32 -9.36 16.12
CA VAL A 88 3.21 -10.83 16.08
C VAL A 88 2.39 -11.39 17.26
N SER A 89 2.15 -10.57 18.29
CA SER A 89 1.47 -10.96 19.53
C SER A 89 0.00 -11.38 19.35
N ALA A 90 -0.51 -12.09 20.35
CA ALA A 90 -1.92 -12.48 20.41
C ALA A 90 -2.87 -11.27 20.50
N ASP A 91 -2.41 -10.14 21.06
CA ASP A 91 -3.21 -8.92 21.19
C ASP A 91 -3.51 -8.28 19.83
N MET A 92 -2.53 -8.26 18.92
CA MET A 92 -2.77 -7.79 17.55
C MET A 92 -3.82 -8.66 16.85
N ARG A 93 -3.76 -9.99 17.02
CA ARG A 93 -4.79 -10.90 16.45
C ARG A 93 -6.16 -10.66 17.06
N ARG A 94 -6.23 -10.26 18.33
CA ARG A 94 -7.48 -9.92 19.01
C ARG A 94 -8.09 -8.65 18.43
N ILE A 95 -7.27 -7.62 18.18
CA ILE A 95 -7.70 -6.38 17.52
C ILE A 95 -8.19 -6.68 16.09
N LEU A 96 -7.44 -7.50 15.34
CA LEU A 96 -7.79 -7.88 13.98
C LEU A 96 -9.12 -8.65 13.90
N LYS A 97 -9.43 -9.44 14.93
CA LYS A 97 -10.71 -10.16 15.10
C LYS A 97 -11.82 -9.33 15.76
N SER A 98 -11.58 -8.04 16.04
CA SER A 98 -12.65 -7.18 16.54
C SER A 98 -13.77 -7.05 15.51
N ASP A 99 -15.02 -6.95 15.98
CA ASP A 99 -16.20 -6.85 15.14
C ASP A 99 -16.07 -5.68 14.13
N THR A 100 -15.54 -4.53 14.57
CA THR A 100 -15.26 -3.39 13.71
C THR A 100 -14.28 -3.71 12.57
N CYS A 101 -13.15 -4.36 12.87
CA CYS A 101 -12.17 -4.74 11.85
C CYS A 101 -12.73 -5.79 10.89
N VAL A 102 -13.46 -6.77 11.39
CA VAL A 102 -14.10 -7.81 10.56
C VAL A 102 -15.11 -7.19 9.60
N ARG A 103 -15.95 -6.25 10.07
CA ARG A 103 -16.88 -5.52 9.20
C ARG A 103 -16.16 -4.70 8.14
N PHE A 104 -15.08 -4.00 8.52
CA PHE A 104 -14.25 -3.28 7.57
C PHE A 104 -13.67 -4.21 6.50
N TYR A 105 -13.11 -5.36 6.89
CA TYR A 105 -12.57 -6.34 5.95
C TYR A 105 -13.66 -6.94 5.06
N ALA A 106 -14.86 -7.19 5.59
CA ALA A 106 -16.00 -7.65 4.79
C ALA A 106 -16.38 -6.64 3.71
N ILE A 107 -16.49 -5.36 4.06
CA ILE A 107 -16.78 -4.28 3.10
C ILE A 107 -15.65 -4.15 2.07
N ALA A 108 -14.40 -4.14 2.52
CA ALA A 108 -13.25 -4.04 1.63
C ALA A 108 -13.16 -5.22 0.65
N ALA A 109 -13.46 -6.45 1.12
CA ALA A 109 -13.51 -7.64 0.30
C ALA A 109 -14.65 -7.59 -0.73
N LEU A 110 -15.84 -7.11 -0.34
CA LEU A 110 -16.96 -6.89 -1.26
C LEU A 110 -16.60 -5.88 -2.34
N PHE A 111 -16.00 -4.74 -1.98
CA PHE A 111 -15.56 -3.76 -2.97
C PHE A 111 -14.48 -4.31 -3.90
N LEU A 112 -13.47 -5.00 -3.37
CA LEU A 112 -12.41 -5.60 -4.18
C LEU A 112 -12.96 -6.62 -5.18
N THR A 113 -13.84 -7.51 -4.73
CA THR A 113 -14.46 -8.53 -5.58
C THR A 113 -15.40 -7.90 -6.61
N LEU A 114 -16.21 -6.93 -6.21
CA LEU A 114 -17.10 -6.21 -7.12
C LEU A 114 -16.29 -5.49 -8.21
N VAL A 115 -15.39 -4.58 -7.84
CA VAL A 115 -14.72 -3.65 -8.76
C VAL A 115 -13.71 -4.37 -9.67
N TYR A 116 -12.89 -5.26 -9.11
CA TYR A 116 -11.75 -5.83 -9.87
C TYR A 116 -12.03 -7.21 -10.47
N ILE A 117 -13.05 -7.93 -9.98
CA ILE A 117 -13.35 -9.29 -10.46
C ILE A 117 -14.67 -9.32 -11.23
N ASN A 118 -15.75 -8.84 -10.63
CA ASN A 118 -17.09 -8.99 -11.20
C ASN A 118 -17.39 -7.95 -12.28
N LEU A 119 -17.10 -6.67 -12.05
CA LEU A 119 -17.32 -5.58 -13.01
C LEU A 119 -16.65 -5.80 -14.39
N PRO A 120 -15.43 -6.37 -14.47
CA PRO A 120 -14.81 -6.69 -15.75
C PRO A 120 -15.36 -7.95 -16.44
N ARG A 121 -16.08 -8.83 -15.73
CA ARG A 121 -16.47 -10.17 -16.20
C ARG A 121 -17.98 -10.36 -16.38
N ILE A 122 -18.79 -9.61 -15.64
CA ILE A 122 -20.24 -9.72 -15.55
C ILE A 122 -20.82 -8.37 -15.92
N ASP A 123 -22.01 -8.36 -16.53
CA ASP A 123 -22.73 -7.14 -16.88
C ASP A 123 -22.85 -6.20 -15.66
N PHE A 124 -22.55 -4.92 -15.87
CA PHE A 124 -22.49 -3.91 -14.82
C PHE A 124 -23.82 -3.81 -14.06
N PHE A 125 -24.94 -3.95 -14.77
CA PHE A 125 -26.27 -3.88 -14.16
C PHE A 125 -26.51 -5.02 -13.16
N LEU A 126 -26.15 -6.25 -13.53
CA LEU A 126 -26.26 -7.41 -12.64
C LEU A 126 -25.35 -7.28 -11.42
N CYS A 127 -24.14 -6.75 -11.61
CA CYS A 127 -23.21 -6.51 -10.51
C CYS A 127 -23.74 -5.49 -9.50
N ALA A 128 -24.31 -4.37 -9.97
CA ALA A 128 -24.78 -3.28 -9.11
C ALA A 128 -26.05 -3.63 -8.31
N VAL A 129 -26.82 -4.63 -8.73
CA VAL A 129 -28.04 -5.08 -8.02
C VAL A 129 -27.73 -6.17 -6.98
N LEU A 130 -26.73 -7.02 -7.24
CA LEU A 130 -26.43 -8.19 -6.41
C LEU A 130 -25.39 -7.95 -5.30
N PHE A 131 -24.58 -6.90 -5.42
CA PHE A 131 -23.48 -6.56 -4.51
C PHE A 131 -23.55 -5.11 -4.07
#